data_AF-A0A5C3NG37-F1
#
_entry.id   AF-A0A5C3NG37-F1
#
_cell.length_a   1.000
_cell.length_b   1.000
_cell.length_c   1.000
_cell.angle_alpha   90.00
_cell.angle_beta   90.00
_cell.angle_gamma   90.00
#
_symmetry.space_group_name_H-M   'P 1'
#
loop_
_entity.id
_entity.type
_entity.pdbx_description
1 polymer ?
#
loop_
_entity_poly.entity_id
_entity_poly.type
_entity_poly.pdbx_seq_one_letter_code
_entity_poly.pdbx_strand_id
1 'polypeptide(L)'
;CEAFQEEWNHHPISGDEHDQVPLDMWFVGQMEHGVYAEDYEDVHPDILNHYYGIDSATEVRYAGQTGAGHSETEEDGEDFDDLIATDQEHHIRHDPIPVPRATSPFSEDVTADFLSALDEVLATDFIPAGLNVREQEWPVDGYP
;
A
#
# COMPACT_ATOMS: atom_id res chain seq x y z
N CYS A 1 -7.33 -21.26 -13.22
CA CYS A 1 -8.37 -20.23 -13.08
C CYS A 1 -8.27 -19.13 -14.13
N GLU A 2 -7.10 -18.86 -14.71
CA GLU A 2 -6.92 -17.81 -15.73
C GLU A 2 -7.84 -17.96 -16.95
N ALA A 3 -7.97 -19.16 -17.53
CA ALA A 3 -8.84 -19.38 -18.68
C ALA A 3 -10.32 -19.03 -18.41
N PHE A 4 -10.81 -19.26 -17.19
CA PHE A 4 -12.16 -18.89 -16.79
C PHE A 4 -12.29 -17.37 -16.62
N GLN A 5 -11.27 -16.71 -16.04
CA GLN A 5 -11.27 -15.26 -15.88
C GLN A 5 -11.24 -14.56 -17.24
N GLU A 6 -10.44 -15.05 -18.18
CA GLU A 6 -10.38 -14.53 -19.55
C GLU A 6 -11.73 -14.67 -20.25
N GLU A 7 -12.36 -15.85 -20.18
CA GLU A 7 -13.69 -16.07 -20.76
C GLU A 7 -14.77 -15.19 -20.09
N TRP A 8 -14.72 -15.05 -18.77
CA TRP A 8 -15.68 -14.24 -18.01
C TRP A 8 -15.55 -12.75 -18.32
N ASN A 9 -14.33 -12.23 -18.44
CA ASN A 9 -14.08 -10.81 -18.70
C ASN A 9 -14.54 -10.36 -20.08
N HIS A 10 -14.65 -11.30 -21.03
CA HIS A 10 -15.20 -11.08 -22.37
C HIS A 10 -16.65 -11.53 -22.52
N HIS A 11 -17.29 -11.98 -21.43
CA HIS A 11 -18.68 -12.42 -21.47
C HIS A 11 -19.61 -11.19 -21.49
N PRO A 12 -20.51 -11.05 -22.47
CA PRO A 12 -21.45 -9.93 -22.51
C PRO A 12 -22.42 -10.00 -21.32
N ILE A 13 -22.62 -8.87 -20.66
CA ILE A 13 -23.59 -8.78 -19.57
C ILE A 13 -24.98 -8.64 -20.19
N SER A 14 -25.88 -9.57 -19.86
CA SER A 14 -27.24 -9.57 -20.40
C SER A 14 -28.09 -8.45 -19.79
N GLY A 15 -28.71 -7.61 -20.63
CA GLY A 15 -29.66 -6.55 -20.28
C GLY A 15 -30.05 -5.75 -21.52
N ASP A 16 -31.28 -5.23 -21.58
CA ASP A 16 -31.90 -4.68 -22.82
C ASP A 16 -31.21 -3.43 -23.41
N GLU A 17 -30.20 -2.85 -22.76
CA GLU A 17 -29.57 -1.59 -23.23
C GLU A 17 -28.04 -1.49 -23.06
N HIS A 18 -27.34 -2.56 -22.67
CA HIS A 18 -25.89 -2.49 -22.39
C HIS A 18 -25.10 -3.62 -23.08
N ASP A 19 -24.61 -3.34 -24.30
CA ASP A 19 -23.69 -4.19 -25.05
C ASP A 19 -22.24 -4.11 -24.51
N GLN A 20 -22.06 -4.25 -23.20
CA GLN A 20 -20.75 -4.12 -22.57
C GLN A 20 -20.30 -5.45 -21.95
N VAL A 21 -19.02 -5.74 -22.08
CA VAL A 21 -18.35 -6.83 -21.33
C VAL A 21 -17.70 -6.25 -20.07
N PRO A 22 -17.41 -7.08 -19.04
CA PRO A 22 -16.73 -6.62 -17.83
C PRO A 22 -15.43 -5.85 -18.09
N LEU A 23 -14.67 -6.25 -19.11
CA LEU A 23 -13.45 -5.54 -19.50
C LEU A 23 -13.74 -4.12 -20.01
N ASP A 24 -14.82 -3.93 -20.77
CA ASP A 24 -15.22 -2.61 -21.28
C ASP A 24 -15.66 -1.70 -20.14
N MET A 25 -16.42 -2.24 -19.17
CA MET A 25 -16.82 -1.48 -17.98
C MET A 25 -15.60 -1.04 -17.16
N TRP A 26 -14.61 -1.92 -17.01
CA TRP A 26 -13.38 -1.59 -16.30
C TRP A 26 -12.60 -0.50 -17.03
N PHE A 27 -12.48 -0.60 -18.36
CA PHE A 27 -11.82 0.40 -19.17
C PHE A 27 -12.52 1.78 -19.14
N VAL A 28 -13.85 1.79 -19.27
CA VAL A 28 -14.66 3.02 -19.15
C VAL A 28 -14.49 3.63 -17.76
N GLY A 29 -14.57 2.81 -16.71
CA GLY A 29 -14.37 3.25 -15.33
C GLY A 29 -13.00 3.90 -15.12
N GLN A 30 -11.93 3.34 -15.69
CA GLN A 30 -10.60 3.95 -15.62
C GLN A 30 -10.49 5.27 -16.37
N MET A 31 -11.15 5.41 -17.52
CA MET A 31 -11.14 6.68 -18.26
C MET A 31 -11.96 7.76 -17.56
N GLU A 32 -13.09 7.41 -16.94
CA GLU A 32 -13.99 8.37 -16.31
C GLU A 32 -13.56 8.76 -14.90
N HIS A 33 -13.06 7.81 -14.12
CA HIS A 33 -12.74 7.99 -12.70
C HIS A 33 -11.24 7.93 -12.39
N GLY A 34 -10.41 7.65 -13.40
CA GLY A 34 -8.98 7.44 -13.23
C GLY A 34 -8.66 6.01 -12.79
N VAL A 35 -7.36 5.71 -12.75
CA VAL A 35 -6.86 4.44 -12.20
C VAL A 35 -6.71 4.64 -10.69
N TYR A 36 -7.51 3.92 -9.91
CA TYR A 36 -7.27 3.82 -8.47
C TYR A 36 -5.91 3.18 -8.27
N ALA A 37 -5.00 3.90 -7.62
CA ALA A 37 -3.75 3.30 -7.19
C ALA A 37 -4.09 2.18 -6.19
N GLU A 38 -3.34 1.09 -6.24
CA GLU A 38 -3.43 -0.01 -5.27
C GLU A 38 -2.82 0.44 -3.92
N ASP A 39 -3.34 1.54 -3.37
CA ASP A 39 -2.84 2.18 -2.14
C ASP A 39 -3.04 1.31 -0.90
N TYR A 40 -3.68 0.14 -1.06
CA TYR A 40 -4.06 -0.78 0.01
C TYR A 40 -3.40 -2.16 -0.12
N GLU A 41 -2.39 -2.35 -0.97
CA GLU A 41 -1.69 -3.63 -1.12
C GLU A 41 -1.07 -4.12 0.21
N ASP A 42 -0.63 -3.17 1.06
CA ASP A 42 -0.06 -3.44 2.38
C ASP A 42 -1.10 -3.46 3.53
N VAL A 43 -2.38 -3.20 3.24
CA VAL A 43 -3.42 -3.14 4.28
C VAL A 43 -3.99 -4.53 4.52
N HIS A 44 -3.94 -4.98 5.77
CA HIS A 44 -4.43 -6.29 6.15
C HIS A 44 -5.93 -6.43 5.81
N PRO A 45 -6.36 -7.55 5.18
CA PRO A 45 -7.75 -7.72 4.73
C PRO A 45 -8.77 -7.60 5.86
N ASP A 46 -8.41 -7.93 7.10
CA ASP A 46 -9.29 -7.76 8.25
C ASP A 46 -9.61 -6.28 8.54
N ILE A 47 -8.70 -5.36 8.26
CA ILE A 47 -8.93 -3.92 8.41
C ILE A 47 -9.90 -3.45 7.31
N LEU A 48 -9.68 -3.91 6.07
CA LEU A 48 -10.61 -3.63 4.97
C LEU A 48 -12.00 -4.23 5.27
N ASN A 49 -12.08 -5.43 5.82
CA ASN A 49 -13.35 -6.05 6.18
C ASN A 49 -14.01 -5.37 7.40
N HIS A 50 -13.23 -4.79 8.31
CA HIS A 50 -13.79 -4.04 9.43
C HIS A 50 -14.50 -2.76 8.99
N TYR A 51 -13.93 -2.05 8.00
CA TYR A 51 -14.44 -0.75 7.56
C TYR A 51 -15.33 -0.82 6.31
N TYR A 52 -15.10 -1.79 5.42
CA TYR A 52 -15.83 -1.98 4.16
C TYR A 52 -16.53 -3.34 4.05
N GLY A 53 -16.33 -4.23 5.03
CA GLY A 53 -16.99 -5.53 5.04
C GLY A 53 -18.45 -5.42 5.43
N ILE A 54 -19.20 -6.47 5.09
CA ILE A 54 -20.65 -6.58 5.32
C ILE A 54 -20.99 -6.82 6.81
N ASP A 55 -19.96 -6.97 7.66
CA ASP A 55 -20.11 -7.25 9.09
C ASP A 55 -20.33 -6.00 9.95
N SER A 56 -20.43 -4.80 9.36
CA SER A 56 -20.99 -3.65 10.07
C SER A 56 -22.40 -4.01 10.54
N ALA A 57 -22.65 -3.77 11.83
CA ALA A 57 -23.78 -4.30 12.59
C ALA A 57 -25.05 -4.43 11.75
N THR A 58 -25.64 -5.62 11.69
CA THR A 58 -26.83 -5.94 10.88
C THR A 58 -27.90 -4.87 11.06
N GLU A 59 -27.94 -3.90 10.15
CA GLU A 59 -29.03 -2.97 10.10
C GLU A 59 -30.29 -3.77 9.78
N VAL A 60 -31.32 -3.57 10.60
CA VAL A 60 -32.60 -4.26 10.45
C VAL A 60 -33.23 -3.77 9.15
N ARG A 61 -33.00 -4.50 8.06
CA ARG A 61 -33.56 -4.19 6.76
C ARG A 61 -35.09 -4.32 6.82
N TYR A 62 -35.78 -3.24 6.53
CA TYR A 62 -37.23 -3.28 6.36
C TYR A 62 -37.59 -4.02 5.07
N ALA A 63 -38.76 -4.67 5.07
CA ALA A 63 -39.25 -5.43 3.92
C ALA A 63 -39.35 -4.52 2.68
N GLY A 64 -38.46 -4.73 1.70
CA GLY A 64 -38.40 -3.97 0.46
C GLY A 64 -37.02 -3.40 0.10
N GLN A 65 -36.06 -3.43 1.02
CA GLN A 65 -34.70 -2.92 0.77
C GLN A 65 -33.83 -4.01 0.13
N THR A 66 -33.67 -3.94 -1.20
CA THR A 66 -32.66 -4.72 -1.92
C THR A 66 -31.31 -4.04 -1.71
N GLY A 67 -30.34 -4.73 -1.12
CA GLY A 67 -29.03 -4.18 -0.74
C GLY A 67 -28.11 -3.81 -1.92
N ALA A 68 -28.62 -2.98 -2.83
CA ALA A 68 -27.98 -2.52 -4.06
C ALA A 68 -27.97 -0.99 -4.18
N GLY A 69 -28.25 -0.22 -3.12
CA GLY A 69 -28.16 1.23 -3.18
C GLY A 69 -28.45 1.93 -1.86
N HIS A 70 -27.72 3.03 -1.66
CA HIS A 70 -27.86 4.03 -0.60
C HIS A 70 -29.33 4.29 -0.23
N SER A 71 -29.66 4.06 1.04
CA SER A 71 -30.82 4.71 1.66
C SER A 71 -30.52 6.21 1.71
N GLU A 72 -31.44 7.06 1.25
CA GLU A 72 -31.39 8.53 1.46
C GLU A 72 -31.51 8.93 2.95
N THR A 73 -31.43 7.97 3.87
CA THR A 73 -31.63 8.10 5.32
C THR A 73 -30.33 7.96 6.11
N GLU A 74 -29.20 7.66 5.46
CA GLU A 74 -27.90 7.60 6.14
C GLU A 74 -27.24 8.98 6.12
N GLU A 75 -27.93 9.91 6.77
CA GLU A 75 -27.37 11.14 7.31
C GLU A 75 -26.94 10.83 8.76
N ASP A 76 -25.99 9.91 8.93
CA ASP A 76 -25.38 9.63 10.23
C ASP A 76 -23.88 9.36 10.05
N GLY A 77 -23.21 10.31 9.38
CA GLY A 77 -21.76 10.34 9.23
C GLY A 77 -21.02 10.86 10.47
N GLU A 78 -21.74 11.21 11.56
CA GLU A 78 -21.13 11.80 12.76
C GLU A 78 -20.39 10.74 13.61
N ASP A 79 -20.85 9.48 13.64
CA ASP A 79 -20.26 8.45 14.53
C ASP A 79 -18.98 7.82 13.94
N PHE A 80 -18.86 7.74 12.61
CA PHE A 80 -17.71 7.13 11.96
C PHE A 80 -16.45 8.01 12.01
N ASP A 81 -16.63 9.32 11.80
CA ASP A 81 -15.54 10.30 11.93
C ASP A 81 -15.04 10.37 13.38
N ASP A 82 -15.93 10.26 14.37
CA ASP A 82 -15.58 10.23 15.79
C ASP A 82 -14.88 8.91 16.20
N LEU A 83 -15.28 7.77 15.63
CA LEU A 83 -14.60 6.49 15.82
C LEU A 83 -13.19 6.48 15.22
N ILE A 84 -13.04 6.99 13.99
CA ILE A 84 -11.72 7.16 13.35
C ILE A 84 -10.85 8.10 14.19
N ALA A 85 -11.39 9.24 14.63
CA ALA A 85 -10.65 10.18 15.46
C ALA A 85 -10.20 9.52 16.79
N THR A 86 -11.07 8.75 17.42
CA THR A 86 -10.78 8.04 18.68
C THR A 86 -9.71 6.95 18.50
N ASP A 87 -9.75 6.18 17.41
CA ASP A 87 -8.77 5.11 17.13
C ASP A 87 -7.40 5.69 16.68
N GLN A 88 -7.42 6.85 16.03
CA GLN A 88 -6.22 7.59 15.63
C GLN A 88 -5.58 8.40 16.77
N GLU A 89 -6.32 8.76 17.82
CA GLU A 89 -5.85 9.70 18.86
C GLU A 89 -4.59 9.21 19.60
N HIS A 90 -4.40 7.90 19.75
CA HIS A 90 -3.21 7.34 20.40
C HIS A 90 -2.01 7.21 19.45
N HIS A 91 -2.24 6.94 18.16
CA HIS A 91 -1.16 6.60 17.21
C HIS A 91 -0.64 7.78 16.39
N ILE A 92 -1.42 8.87 16.25
CA ILE A 92 -1.07 9.99 15.36
C ILE A 92 -0.58 11.23 16.11
N ARG A 93 -0.74 11.28 17.44
CA ARG A 93 -0.26 12.41 18.27
C ARG A 93 1.09 12.14 18.94
N HIS A 94 2.07 11.61 18.22
CA HIS A 94 3.44 11.83 18.68
C HIS A 94 3.79 13.30 18.42
N ASP A 95 4.42 13.96 19.40
CA ASP A 95 5.03 15.26 19.12
C ASP A 95 5.94 15.11 17.88
N PRO A 96 5.99 16.09 16.96
CA PRO A 96 6.86 16.02 15.80
C PRO A 96 8.28 15.64 16.23
N ILE A 97 8.78 14.52 15.70
CA ILE A 97 10.14 14.10 16.01
C ILE A 97 11.06 15.19 15.50
N PRO A 98 11.89 15.80 16.35
CA PRO A 98 12.78 16.87 15.93
C PRO A 98 13.72 16.31 14.86
N VAL A 99 13.63 16.87 13.65
CA VAL A 99 14.54 16.52 12.56
C VAL A 99 15.97 16.86 13.01
N PRO A 100 16.93 15.94 12.89
CA PRO A 100 18.33 16.24 13.14
C PRO A 100 18.74 17.48 12.34
N ARG A 101 19.21 18.51 13.05
CA ARG A 101 19.69 19.76 12.42
C ARG A 101 21.01 19.58 11.68
N ALA A 102 21.76 18.53 12.04
CA ALA A 102 23.03 18.19 11.45
C ALA A 102 22.84 17.09 10.40
N THR A 103 23.51 17.26 9.26
CA THR A 103 23.54 16.27 8.16
C THR A 103 24.22 14.97 8.58
N SER A 104 25.13 15.03 9.55
CA SER A 104 25.85 13.89 10.11
C SER A 104 25.68 13.86 11.63
N PRO A 105 25.48 12.67 12.23
CA PRO A 105 25.49 12.52 13.68
C PRO A 105 26.91 12.62 14.29
N PHE A 106 27.95 12.63 13.45
CA PHE A 106 29.35 12.72 13.88
C PHE A 106 29.88 14.16 13.77
N SER A 107 30.82 14.53 14.64
CA SER A 107 31.53 15.80 14.52
C SER A 107 32.43 15.83 13.28
N GLU A 108 32.79 17.02 12.82
CA GLU A 108 33.70 17.21 11.68
C GLU A 108 35.06 16.53 11.94
N ASP A 109 35.61 16.65 13.15
CA ASP A 109 36.88 16.01 13.53
C ASP A 109 36.82 14.48 13.44
N VAL A 110 35.76 13.86 13.97
CA VAL A 110 35.57 12.40 13.90
C VAL A 110 35.36 11.94 12.47
N THR A 111 34.65 12.74 11.67
CA THR A 111 34.44 12.46 10.26
C THR A 111 35.76 12.54 9.49
N ALA A 112 36.60 13.53 9.78
CA ALA A 112 37.91 13.68 9.15
C ALA A 112 38.85 12.52 9.51
N ASP A 113 38.90 12.12 10.78
CA ASP A 113 39.70 10.97 11.24
C ASP A 113 39.23 9.68 10.57
N PHE A 114 37.91 9.46 10.48
CA PHE A 114 37.34 8.30 9.79
C PHE A 114 37.70 8.27 8.31
N LEU A 115 37.56 9.40 7.61
CA LEU A 115 37.87 9.48 6.18
C LEU A 115 39.36 9.27 5.92
N SER A 116 40.24 9.81 6.78
CA SER A 116 41.69 9.56 6.69
C SER A 116 42.01 8.07 6.86
N ALA A 117 41.42 7.41 7.86
CA ALA A 117 41.63 5.97 8.08
C ALA A 117 41.05 5.13 6.93
N LEU A 118 39.92 5.56 6.36
CA LEU A 118 39.30 4.90 5.21
C LEU A 118 40.20 5.01 3.98
N ASP A 119 40.77 6.18 3.70
CA ASP A 119 41.70 6.38 2.58
C ASP A 119 42.94 5.48 2.70
N GLU A 120 43.48 5.30 3.91
CA GLU A 120 44.59 4.36 4.14
C GLU A 120 44.20 2.91 3.82
N VAL A 121 43.00 2.48 4.22
CA VAL A 121 42.50 1.13 3.93
C VAL A 121 42.23 0.95 2.43
N LEU A 122 41.65 1.95 1.77
CA LEU A 122 41.42 1.93 0.33
C LEU A 122 42.74 1.85 -0.46
N ALA A 123 43.79 2.55 -0.01
CA ALA A 123 45.12 2.47 -0.60
C ALA A 123 45.76 1.07 -0.46
N THR A 124 45.25 0.24 0.46
CA THR A 124 45.71 -1.14 0.66
C THR A 124 45.05 -2.12 -0.32
N ASP A 125 44.08 -1.67 -1.13
CA ASP A 125 43.25 -2.48 -2.04
C ASP A 125 42.64 -3.71 -1.35
N PHE A 126 42.36 -3.55 -0.05
CA PHE A 126 41.84 -4.61 0.79
C PHE A 126 40.32 -4.70 0.64
N ILE A 127 39.84 -5.72 -0.06
CA ILE A 127 38.41 -6.04 -0.15
C ILE A 127 38.05 -6.97 1.02
N PRO A 128 37.17 -6.61 1.96
CA PRO A 128 36.78 -7.50 3.07
C PRO A 128 36.05 -8.77 2.60
N ALA A 129 36.18 -9.85 3.36
CA ALA A 129 35.39 -11.08 3.14
C ALA A 129 34.02 -10.99 3.84
N GLY A 130 33.05 -11.77 3.37
CA GLY A 130 31.69 -11.86 3.91
C GLY A 130 30.74 -10.76 3.44
N LEU A 131 31.17 -9.93 2.48
CA LEU A 131 30.36 -8.86 1.89
C LEU A 131 29.86 -9.20 0.48
N ASN A 132 30.18 -10.41 -0.03
CA ASN A 132 29.84 -10.86 -1.38
C ASN A 132 30.43 -10.00 -2.51
N VAL A 133 31.51 -9.26 -2.21
CA VAL A 133 32.20 -8.38 -3.18
C VAL A 133 33.29 -9.15 -3.94
N ARG A 134 33.84 -10.21 -3.33
CA ARG A 134 34.90 -11.02 -3.94
C ARG A 134 34.31 -12.08 -4.85
N GLU A 135 34.90 -12.29 -6.03
CA GLU A 135 34.47 -13.34 -6.98
C GLU A 135 34.40 -14.74 -6.35
N GLN A 136 35.22 -15.02 -5.34
CA GLN A 136 35.21 -16.32 -4.64
C GLN A 136 33.98 -16.53 -3.75
N GLU A 137 33.25 -15.46 -3.41
CA GLU A 137 32.03 -15.51 -2.61
C GLU A 137 30.78 -15.64 -3.47
N TRP A 138 30.92 -15.43 -4.78
CA TRP A 138 29.80 -15.45 -5.71
C TRP A 138 29.31 -16.89 -5.95
N PRO A 139 27.99 -17.09 -6.10
CA PRO A 139 27.45 -18.35 -6.55
C PRO A 139 27.89 -18.67 -7.99
N VAL A 140 27.70 -19.92 -8.42
CA VAL A 140 28.26 -20.47 -9.68
C VAL A 140 27.76 -19.72 -10.92
N ASP A 141 26.59 -19.10 -10.81
CA ASP A 141 25.95 -18.23 -11.80
C ASP A 141 26.50 -16.80 -11.85
N GLY A 142 27.40 -16.42 -10.94
CA GLY A 142 28.08 -15.13 -10.92
C GLY A 142 27.56 -14.17 -9.84
N TYR A 143 27.90 -12.89 -9.98
CA TYR A 143 27.37 -11.84 -9.10
C TYR A 143 25.85 -11.66 -9.33
N PRO A 144 25.03 -11.55 -8.27
CA PRO A 144 23.59 -11.30 -8.41
C PRO A 144 23.27 -9.95 -9.09
#